data_AF-A0AAW1S371-F1
#
_entry.id   AF-A0AAW1S371-F1
#
_cell.length_a   1.000
_cell.length_b   1.000
_cell.length_c   1.000
_cell.angle_alpha   90.00
_cell.angle_beta   90.00
_cell.angle_gamma   90.00
#
_symmetry.space_group_name_H-M   'P 1'
#
loop_
_entity.id
_entity.type
_entity.pdbx_description
1 polymer ?
#
loop_
_entity_poly.entity_id
_entity_poly.type
_entity_poly.pdbx_seq_one_letter_code
_entity_poly.pdbx_strand_id
1 'polypeptide(L)'
;MAGTYRTLRCALVVLPARATLDSRLGLRRRARTVAEDARRSWPKWRRQYKDFSGTPLGRAAFLTGIFLLFYTGIAFRLLNMLFLLWWIGPLIVLPLLQAASRKAVADAQKREAAAAAAARNPWSAFGRRAGGQAPGGGSGRPGGGPARQEGPVIDAEWTTIDDDS
;
A
#
# COMPACT_ATOMS: atom_id res chain seq x y z
N MET A 1 21.10 -35.03 -15.45
CA MET A 1 20.88 -33.71 -14.81
C MET A 1 20.25 -32.72 -15.80
N ALA A 2 18.94 -32.79 -16.05
CA ALA A 2 18.25 -31.97 -17.07
C ALA A 2 16.87 -31.44 -16.61
N GLY A 3 16.72 -31.14 -15.31
CA GLY A 3 15.42 -30.79 -14.72
C GLY A 3 15.20 -29.30 -14.42
N THR A 4 16.25 -28.48 -14.38
CA THR A 4 16.21 -27.13 -13.77
C THR A 4 15.86 -25.97 -14.71
N TYR A 5 15.83 -26.19 -16.02
CA TYR A 5 15.67 -25.10 -17.00
C TYR A 5 14.22 -24.76 -17.36
N ARG A 6 13.25 -25.63 -17.02
CA ARG A 6 11.83 -25.44 -17.41
C ARG A 6 11.07 -24.49 -16.50
N THR A 7 11.42 -24.39 -15.22
CA THR A 7 10.71 -23.55 -14.24
C THR A 7 10.97 -22.05 -14.42
N LEU A 8 12.17 -21.69 -14.90
CA LEU A 8 12.55 -20.28 -15.10
C LEU A 8 11.79 -19.61 -16.26
N ARG A 9 11.42 -20.36 -17.31
CA ARG A 9 10.63 -19.82 -18.43
C ARG A 9 9.19 -19.49 -18.04
N CYS A 10 8.57 -20.24 -17.12
CA CYS A 10 7.22 -19.95 -16.65
C CYS A 10 7.16 -18.65 -15.82
N ALA A 11 8.18 -18.37 -15.01
CA ALA A 11 8.23 -17.14 -14.21
C ALA A 11 8.42 -15.88 -15.07
N LEU A 12 9.20 -15.98 -16.16
CA LEU A 12 9.50 -14.86 -17.06
C LEU A 12 8.26 -14.43 -17.88
N VAL A 13 7.40 -15.37 -18.27
CA VAL A 13 6.20 -15.12 -19.10
C VAL A 13 5.04 -14.52 -18.30
N VAL A 14 4.96 -14.76 -16.99
CA VAL A 14 3.86 -14.29 -16.12
C VAL A 14 3.97 -12.79 -15.78
N LEU A 15 5.17 -12.22 -15.82
CA LEU A 15 5.42 -10.81 -15.51
C LEU A 15 4.80 -9.81 -16.52
N PRO A 16 4.93 -9.97 -17.86
CA PRO A 16 4.32 -9.04 -18.82
C PRO A 16 2.78 -9.11 -18.86
N ALA A 17 2.19 -10.26 -18.52
CA ALA A 17 0.73 -10.43 -18.47
C ALA A 17 0.07 -9.63 -17.34
N ARG A 18 0.77 -9.40 -16.22
CA ARG A 18 0.22 -8.64 -15.07
C ARG A 18 0.13 -7.14 -15.36
N ALA A 19 1.13 -6.58 -16.04
CA ALA A 19 1.17 -5.15 -16.37
C ALA A 19 0.12 -4.76 -17.42
N THR A 20 -0.19 -5.66 -18.35
CA THR A 20 -1.22 -5.46 -19.38
C THR A 20 -2.64 -5.68 -18.86
N LEU A 21 -2.82 -6.55 -17.86
CA LEU A 21 -4.12 -6.74 -17.20
C LEU A 21 -4.47 -5.58 -16.26
N ASP A 22 -3.51 -5.03 -15.52
CA ASP A 22 -3.78 -3.91 -14.60
C ASP A 22 -4.10 -2.60 -15.36
N SER A 23 -3.47 -2.39 -16.52
CA SER A 23 -3.79 -1.26 -17.40
C SER A 23 -5.14 -1.42 -18.12
N ARG A 24 -5.55 -2.64 -18.47
CA ARG A 24 -6.87 -2.91 -19.07
C ARG A 24 -8.02 -2.87 -18.08
N LEU A 25 -7.84 -3.38 -16.86
CA LEU A 25 -8.93 -3.54 -15.90
C LEU A 25 -9.03 -2.38 -14.89
N GLY A 26 -8.02 -1.50 -14.82
CA GLY A 26 -7.99 -0.38 -13.89
C GLY A 26 -8.16 -0.81 -12.42
N LEU A 27 -7.77 -2.05 -12.11
CA LEU A 27 -8.05 -2.72 -10.84
C LEU A 27 -7.48 -1.93 -9.68
N ARG A 28 -6.27 -1.39 -9.84
CA ARG A 28 -5.64 -0.56 -8.81
C ARG A 28 -6.42 0.72 -8.48
N ARG A 29 -7.02 1.39 -9.48
CA ARG A 29 -7.83 2.59 -9.25
C ARG A 29 -9.13 2.24 -8.54
N ARG A 30 -9.81 1.18 -9.00
CA ARG A 30 -11.06 0.69 -8.40
C ARG A 30 -10.85 0.19 -6.97
N ALA A 31 -9.78 -0.57 -6.73
CA ALA A 31 -9.43 -1.05 -5.39
C ALA A 31 -9.16 0.11 -4.43
N ARG A 32 -8.49 1.16 -4.89
CA ARG A 32 -8.24 2.37 -4.07
C ARG A 32 -9.54 3.10 -3.73
N THR A 33 -10.43 3.30 -4.71
CA THR A 33 -11.75 3.91 -4.46
C THR A 33 -12.59 3.07 -3.49
N VAL A 34 -12.65 1.75 -3.70
CA VAL A 34 -13.37 0.84 -2.79
C VAL A 34 -12.76 0.85 -1.39
N ALA A 35 -11.43 0.90 -1.26
CA ALA A 35 -10.77 0.98 0.03
C ALA A 35 -11.05 2.32 0.74
N GLU A 36 -11.04 3.43 0.01
CA GLU A 36 -11.36 4.76 0.55
C GLU A 36 -12.84 4.84 0.99
N ASP A 37 -13.77 4.30 0.20
CA ASP A 37 -15.19 4.22 0.53
C ASP A 37 -15.44 3.29 1.72
N ALA A 38 -14.81 2.11 1.75
CA ALA A 38 -14.90 1.17 2.86
C ALA A 38 -14.37 1.80 4.15
N ARG A 39 -13.26 2.53 4.09
CA ARG A 39 -12.71 3.24 5.26
C ARG A 39 -13.68 4.29 5.78
N ARG A 40 -14.43 4.96 4.89
CA ARG A 40 -15.40 5.99 5.26
C ARG A 40 -16.72 5.41 5.81
N SER A 41 -17.17 4.27 5.29
CA SER A 41 -18.40 3.59 5.73
C SER A 41 -18.21 2.71 6.96
N TRP A 42 -17.00 2.21 7.21
CA TRP A 42 -16.64 1.37 8.36
C TRP A 42 -17.19 1.83 9.72
N PRO A 43 -17.03 3.11 10.14
CA PRO A 43 -17.55 3.55 11.44
C PRO A 43 -19.09 3.51 11.52
N LYS A 44 -19.79 3.75 10.40
CA LYS A 44 -21.26 3.67 10.36
C LYS A 44 -21.73 2.23 10.49
N TRP A 45 -21.13 1.32 9.73
CA TRP A 45 -21.44 -0.11 9.83
C TRP A 45 -21.15 -0.65 11.23
N ARG A 46 -20.00 -0.29 11.82
CA ARG A 46 -19.66 -0.70 13.18
C ARG A 46 -20.71 -0.24 14.22
N ARG A 47 -21.22 0.98 14.10
CA ARG A 47 -22.27 1.50 15.00
C ARG A 47 -23.57 0.73 14.81
N GLN A 48 -24.03 0.58 13.57
CA GLN A 48 -25.24 -0.17 13.24
C GLN A 48 -25.16 -1.61 13.77
N TYR A 49 -24.06 -2.33 13.54
CA TYR A 49 -23.87 -3.68 14.07
C TYR A 49 -23.95 -3.73 15.59
N LYS A 50 -23.35 -2.76 16.29
CA LYS A 50 -23.40 -2.67 17.76
C LYS A 50 -24.84 -2.46 18.22
N ASP A 51 -25.56 -1.53 17.60
CA ASP A 51 -26.94 -1.20 17.95
C ASP A 51 -27.87 -2.40 17.70
N PHE A 52 -27.72 -3.09 16.55
CA PHE A 52 -28.48 -4.31 16.25
C PHE A 52 -28.19 -5.43 17.25
N SER A 53 -26.91 -5.69 17.59
CA SER A 53 -26.53 -6.72 18.56
C SER A 53 -26.98 -6.42 20.00
N GLY A 54 -27.30 -5.16 20.31
CA GLY A 54 -27.85 -4.75 21.59
C GLY A 54 -29.33 -5.11 21.78
N THR A 55 -30.07 -5.28 20.69
CA THR A 55 -31.49 -5.64 20.72
C THR A 55 -31.71 -7.12 21.04
N PRO A 56 -32.81 -7.51 21.71
CA PRO A 56 -33.12 -8.92 21.97
C PRO A 56 -33.29 -9.73 20.68
N LEU A 57 -33.85 -9.13 19.62
CA LEU A 57 -33.99 -9.74 18.31
C LEU A 57 -32.63 -9.98 17.65
N GLY A 58 -31.71 -9.01 17.73
CA GLY A 58 -30.36 -9.16 17.20
C GLY A 58 -29.55 -10.24 17.91
N ARG A 59 -29.68 -10.35 19.24
CA ARG A 59 -29.05 -11.44 20.01
C ARG A 59 -29.57 -12.82 19.59
N ALA A 60 -30.87 -12.97 19.42
CA ALA A 60 -31.47 -14.20 18.93
C ALA A 60 -30.95 -14.55 17.52
N ALA A 61 -30.95 -13.58 16.59
CA ALA A 61 -30.45 -13.77 15.24
C ALA A 61 -28.95 -14.15 15.21
N PHE A 62 -28.12 -13.55 16.07
CA PHE A 62 -26.71 -13.92 16.22
C PHE A 62 -26.54 -15.36 16.70
N LEU A 63 -27.29 -15.77 17.73
CA LEU A 63 -27.25 -17.14 18.25
C LEU A 63 -27.70 -18.15 17.20
N THR A 64 -28.80 -17.88 16.50
CA THR A 64 -29.28 -18.72 15.39
C THR A 64 -28.25 -18.80 14.27
N GLY A 65 -27.62 -17.68 13.91
CA GLY A 65 -26.56 -17.64 12.92
C GLY A 65 -25.34 -18.49 13.32
N ILE A 66 -24.91 -18.41 14.58
CA ILE A 66 -23.82 -19.24 15.11
C ILE A 66 -24.22 -20.73 15.09
N PHE A 67 -25.42 -21.06 15.55
CA PHE A 67 -25.91 -22.45 15.50
C PHE A 67 -25.92 -23.00 14.08
N LEU A 68 -26.42 -22.23 13.12
CA LEU A 68 -26.44 -22.61 11.70
C LEU A 68 -25.01 -22.76 11.14
N LEU A 69 -24.10 -21.89 11.55
CA LEU A 69 -22.69 -21.92 11.14
C LEU A 69 -21.98 -23.21 11.58
N PHE A 70 -22.24 -23.66 12.81
CA PHE A 70 -21.72 -24.93 13.32
C PHE A 70 -22.44 -26.14 12.70
N TYR A 71 -23.76 -26.06 12.53
CA TYR A 71 -24.57 -27.14 11.95
C TYR A 71 -24.19 -27.45 10.50
N THR A 72 -23.91 -26.41 9.70
CA THR A 72 -23.53 -26.55 8.28
C THR A 72 -22.08 -27.01 8.08
N GLY A 73 -21.28 -27.13 9.14
CA GLY A 73 -19.85 -27.47 9.05
C GLY A 73 -18.98 -26.38 8.39
N ILE A 74 -19.57 -25.23 8.06
CA ILE A 74 -18.85 -24.07 7.51
C ILE A 74 -17.85 -23.53 8.54
N ALA A 75 -18.18 -23.61 9.83
CA ALA A 75 -17.27 -23.27 10.92
C ALA A 75 -15.90 -23.97 10.78
N PHE A 76 -15.89 -25.28 10.49
CA PHE A 76 -14.66 -26.05 10.31
C PHE A 76 -13.89 -25.65 9.05
N ARG A 77 -14.59 -25.29 7.96
CA ARG A 77 -13.94 -24.80 6.74
C ARG A 77 -13.29 -23.43 6.94
N LEU A 78 -13.98 -22.52 7.63
CA LEU A 78 -13.43 -21.20 7.96
C LEU A 78 -12.23 -21.32 8.90
N LEU A 79 -12.32 -22.20 9.90
CA LEU A 79 -11.22 -22.45 10.82
C LEU A 79 -10.02 -23.05 10.09
N ASN A 80 -10.24 -24.01 9.18
CA ASN A 80 -9.20 -24.58 8.35
C ASN A 80 -8.57 -23.51 7.44
N MET A 81 -9.37 -22.67 6.78
CA MET A 81 -8.85 -21.55 5.97
C MET A 81 -8.05 -20.55 6.80
N LEU A 82 -8.49 -20.23 8.02
CA LEU A 82 -7.76 -19.32 8.90
C LEU A 82 -6.44 -19.93 9.36
N PHE A 83 -6.42 -21.22 9.66
CA PHE A 83 -5.21 -21.97 9.99
C PHE A 83 -4.24 -22.03 8.79
N LEU A 84 -4.76 -22.30 7.60
CA LEU A 84 -3.98 -22.26 6.35
C LEU A 84 -3.46 -20.85 6.10
N LEU A 85 -4.26 -19.82 6.30
CA LEU A 85 -3.86 -18.43 6.12
C LEU A 85 -2.81 -18.01 7.16
N TRP A 86 -2.87 -18.55 8.38
CA TRP A 86 -1.83 -18.33 9.39
C TRP A 86 -0.49 -18.95 8.97
N TRP A 87 -0.51 -20.14 8.36
CA TRP A 87 0.69 -20.79 7.84
C TRP A 87 1.22 -20.17 6.54
N ILE A 88 0.32 -19.86 5.61
CA ILE A 88 0.64 -19.34 4.27
C ILE A 88 0.88 -17.83 4.31
N GLY A 89 0.26 -17.11 5.25
CA GLY A 89 0.34 -15.66 5.39
C GLY A 89 1.78 -15.18 5.49
N PRO A 90 2.56 -15.63 6.47
CA PRO A 90 3.98 -15.29 6.59
C PRO A 90 4.77 -15.69 5.34
N LEU A 91 4.47 -16.86 4.76
CA LEU A 91 5.15 -17.37 3.56
C LEU A 91 4.96 -16.46 2.33
N ILE A 92 3.83 -15.76 2.23
CA ILE A 92 3.54 -14.82 1.14
C ILE A 92 3.97 -13.39 1.50
N VAL A 93 3.73 -12.95 2.75
CA VAL A 93 3.99 -11.57 3.17
C VAL A 93 5.48 -11.28 3.23
N LEU A 94 6.31 -12.20 3.74
CA LEU A 94 7.76 -12.02 3.82
C LEU A 94 8.42 -11.74 2.46
N PRO A 95 8.24 -12.57 1.41
CA PRO A 95 8.84 -12.27 0.11
C PRO A 95 8.23 -11.03 -0.55
N LEU A 96 6.96 -10.73 -0.31
CA LEU A 96 6.33 -9.52 -0.83
C LEU A 96 6.96 -8.26 -0.21
N LEU A 97 7.19 -8.28 1.11
CA LEU A 97 7.82 -7.18 1.84
C LEU A 97 9.30 -7.04 1.48
N GLN A 98 10.01 -8.15 1.28
CA GLN A 98 11.39 -8.15 0.77
C GLN A 98 11.47 -7.60 -0.66
N ALA A 99 10.56 -7.98 -1.55
CA ALA A 99 10.51 -7.45 -2.91
C ALA A 99 10.16 -5.95 -2.93
N ALA A 100 9.27 -5.51 -2.04
CA ALA A 100 8.91 -4.10 -1.91
C ALA A 100 10.07 -3.27 -1.33
N SER A 101 10.72 -3.73 -0.27
CA SER A 101 11.87 -3.05 0.35
C SER A 101 13.08 -2.98 -0.59
N ARG A 102 13.41 -4.05 -1.32
CA ARG A 102 14.49 -4.04 -2.32
C ARG A 102 14.25 -3.00 -3.42
N LYS A 103 13.00 -2.84 -3.87
CA LYS A 103 12.64 -1.79 -4.85
C LYS A 103 12.82 -0.39 -4.25
N ALA A 104 12.36 -0.18 -3.02
CA ALA A 104 12.53 1.10 -2.34
C ALA A 104 14.01 1.49 -2.15
N VAL A 105 14.86 0.55 -1.75
CA VAL A 105 16.31 0.78 -1.62
C VAL A 105 16.96 1.05 -2.97
N ALA A 106 16.62 0.29 -4.02
CA ALA A 106 17.15 0.52 -5.36
C ALA A 106 16.73 1.89 -5.93
N ASP A 107 15.52 2.35 -5.65
CA ASP A 107 15.05 3.67 -6.06
C ASP A 107 15.73 4.79 -5.28
N ALA A 108 16.05 4.58 -3.99
CA ALA A 108 16.84 5.52 -3.20
C ALA A 108 18.28 5.65 -3.74
N GLN A 109 18.96 4.53 -3.98
CA GLN A 109 20.31 4.53 -4.53
C GLN A 109 20.40 5.20 -5.92
N LYS A 110 19.39 5.01 -6.78
CA LYS A 110 19.33 5.69 -8.08
C LYS A 110 19.22 7.22 -7.93
N ARG A 111 18.46 7.69 -6.94
CA ARG A 111 18.32 9.13 -6.67
C ARG A 111 19.62 9.71 -6.14
N GLU A 112 20.29 9.01 -5.24
CA GLU A 112 21.60 9.40 -4.70
C GLU A 112 22.67 9.41 -5.80
N ALA A 113 22.74 8.37 -6.64
CA ALA A 113 23.67 8.33 -7.76
C ALA A 113 23.40 9.43 -8.80
N ALA A 114 22.14 9.74 -9.09
CA ALA A 114 21.78 10.85 -9.97
C ALA A 114 22.13 12.21 -9.35
N ALA A 115 21.93 12.38 -8.03
CA ALA A 115 22.30 13.58 -7.30
C ALA A 115 23.83 13.76 -7.24
N ALA A 116 24.57 12.68 -6.96
CA ALA A 116 26.04 12.68 -6.94
C ALA A 116 26.63 12.93 -8.33
N ALA A 117 26.06 12.33 -9.39
CA ALA A 117 26.46 12.59 -10.77
C ALA A 117 26.15 14.03 -11.20
N ALA A 118 25.04 14.61 -10.73
CA ALA A 118 24.73 16.01 -10.95
C ALA A 118 25.71 16.94 -10.19
N ALA A 119 26.08 16.60 -8.96
CA ALA A 119 27.05 17.35 -8.16
C ALA A 119 28.48 17.29 -8.74
N ARG A 120 28.87 16.15 -9.33
CA ARG A 120 30.19 15.94 -9.93
C ARG A 120 30.38 16.66 -11.27
N ASN A 121 29.28 16.97 -11.96
CA ASN A 121 29.31 17.65 -13.26
C ASN A 121 28.97 19.14 -13.11
N PRO A 122 29.96 20.05 -13.07
CA PRO A 122 29.72 21.50 -12.96
C PRO A 122 28.94 22.06 -14.15
N TRP A 123 28.95 21.35 -15.29
CA TRP A 123 28.19 21.68 -16.50
C TRP A 123 26.73 21.18 -16.49
N SER A 124 26.31 20.36 -15.51
CA SER A 124 24.93 19.89 -15.38
C SER A 124 23.93 20.99 -15.01
N ALA A 125 24.43 22.12 -14.48
CA ALA A 125 23.65 23.34 -14.25
C ALA A 125 23.49 24.18 -15.54
N PHE A 126 24.46 24.12 -16.45
CA PHE A 126 24.43 24.85 -17.74
C PHE A 126 23.38 24.27 -18.71
N GLY A 127 23.29 22.95 -18.80
CA GLY A 127 22.28 22.27 -19.65
C GLY A 127 20.83 22.49 -19.21
N ARG A 128 20.59 22.72 -17.91
CA ARG A 128 19.25 23.06 -17.37
C ARG A 128 18.81 24.49 -17.70
N ARG A 129 19.75 25.38 -18.07
CA ARG A 129 19.48 26.78 -18.42
C ARG A 129 19.45 27.02 -19.94
N ALA A 130 20.08 26.16 -20.74
CA ALA A 130 20.19 26.31 -22.20
C ALA A 130 19.20 25.44 -23.02
N GLY A 131 18.63 24.38 -22.44
CA GLY A 131 17.56 23.59 -23.05
C GLY A 131 16.28 23.75 -22.25
N GLY A 132 15.29 24.46 -22.81
CA GLY A 132 13.99 24.68 -22.18
C GLY A 132 13.26 23.37 -21.91
N GLN A 133 13.45 22.82 -20.71
CA GLN A 133 12.52 21.86 -20.11
C GLN A 133 12.64 21.99 -18.59
N ALA A 134 12.13 23.10 -18.07
CA ALA A 134 11.70 23.14 -16.69
C ALA A 134 10.61 22.06 -16.48
N PRO A 135 10.63 21.29 -15.38
CA PRO A 135 9.37 20.79 -14.86
C PRO A 135 8.57 22.04 -14.47
N GLY A 136 7.55 22.34 -15.26
CA GLY A 136 6.80 23.59 -15.21
C GLY A 136 6.28 23.94 -13.82
N GLY A 137 7.04 24.78 -13.13
CA GLY A 137 6.52 25.74 -12.17
C GLY A 137 6.08 26.97 -12.96
N GLY A 138 4.80 27.01 -13.33
CA GLY A 138 4.18 28.18 -13.94
C GLY A 138 3.71 29.14 -12.86
N SER A 139 4.41 30.27 -12.71
CA SER A 139 3.95 31.42 -11.95
C SER A 139 3.21 32.40 -12.86
N GLY A 140 1.93 32.68 -12.55
CA GLY A 140 1.32 33.96 -12.90
C GLY A 140 -0.17 33.92 -13.26
N ARG A 141 -1.05 34.12 -12.26
CA ARG A 141 -2.08 35.18 -12.25
C ARG A 141 -2.73 35.30 -10.86
N PRO A 142 -2.95 36.51 -10.31
CA PRO A 142 -3.53 36.69 -8.98
C PRO A 142 -5.06 36.55 -9.07
N GLY A 143 -5.63 35.61 -8.31
CA GLY A 143 -7.06 35.43 -8.14
C GLY A 143 -7.33 35.07 -6.69
N GLY A 144 -8.11 35.91 -6.00
CA GLY A 144 -8.23 35.93 -4.55
C GLY A 144 -8.98 34.75 -3.92
N GLY A 145 -8.60 34.48 -2.66
CA GLY A 145 -9.38 33.77 -1.63
C GLY A 145 -9.11 32.26 -1.44
N PRO A 146 -9.38 31.70 -0.25
CA PRO A 146 -8.91 32.10 1.06
C PRO A 146 -7.98 31.06 1.72
N ALA A 147 -7.09 31.57 2.57
CA ALA A 147 -6.21 30.95 3.55
C ALA A 147 -6.32 29.42 3.80
N ARG A 148 -5.20 28.71 3.60
CA ARG A 148 -4.90 27.49 4.36
C ARG A 148 -3.58 27.69 5.12
N GLN A 149 -3.72 27.61 6.44
CA GLN A 149 -2.67 27.72 7.45
C GLN A 149 -1.52 26.74 7.17
N GLU A 150 -0.31 27.29 7.04
CA GLU A 150 0.94 26.58 7.23
C GLU A 150 1.11 26.30 8.72
N GLY A 151 0.98 25.03 9.12
CA GLY A 151 1.33 24.58 10.46
C GLY A 151 2.86 24.46 10.59
N PRO A 152 3.43 24.69 11.77
CA PRO A 152 4.88 24.70 11.96
C PRO A 152 5.48 23.33 11.62
N VAL A 153 6.48 23.35 10.73
CA VAL A 153 7.37 22.22 10.45
C VAL A 153 8.28 22.07 11.67
N ILE A 154 8.04 21.02 12.46
CA ILE A 154 8.90 20.65 13.57
C ILE A 154 9.98 19.74 12.99
N ASP A 155 11.20 20.27 12.84
CA ASP A 155 12.37 19.48 12.51
C ASP A 155 12.74 18.63 13.74
N ALA A 156 12.51 17.32 13.64
CA ALA A 156 12.90 16.36 14.66
C ALA A 156 14.39 16.05 14.52
N GLU A 157 15.24 16.86 15.16
CA GLU A 157 16.61 16.45 15.45
C GLU A 157 16.60 15.46 16.61
N TRP A 158 17.13 14.26 16.35
CA TRP A 158 17.18 13.17 17.32
C TRP A 158 18.27 13.48 18.34
N THR A 159 17.87 13.73 19.59
CA THR A 159 18.79 13.68 20.73
C THR A 159 18.68 12.30 21.35
N THR A 160 19.78 11.55 21.35
CA THR A 160 19.93 10.34 22.17
C THR A 160 19.96 10.78 23.63
N ILE A 161 18.93 10.41 24.38
CA ILE A 161 18.94 10.52 25.84
C ILE A 161 19.86 9.41 26.34
N ASP A 162 21.00 9.80 26.91
CA ASP A 162 21.82 8.91 27.72
C ASP A 162 21.12 8.78 29.09
N ASP A 163 20.56 7.60 29.36
CA ASP A 163 20.06 7.22 30.68
C ASP A 163 21.25 6.87 31.57
N ASP A 164 21.78 7.87 32.28
CA ASP A 164 22.67 7.67 33.41
C ASP A 164 21.94 8.05 34.72
N SER A 165 22.01 7.11 35.69
CA SER A 165 21.64 7.16 37.12
C SER A 165 20.18 6.95 37.56
#